data_AF-A0AAW5QK10-F1
#
_entry.id   AF-A0AAW5QK10-F1
#
_cell.length_a   1.000
_cell.length_b   1.000
_cell.length_c   1.000
_cell.angle_alpha   90.00
_cell.angle_beta   90.00
_cell.angle_gamma   90.00
#
_symmetry.space_group_name_H-M   'P 1'
#
loop_
_entity.id
_entity.type
_entity.pdbx_description
1 polymer ?
#
loop_
_entity_poly.entity_id
_entity_poly.type
_entity_poly.pdbx_seq_one_letter_code
_entity_poly.pdbx_strand_id
1 'polypeptide(L)'
;MLRTFAAFVADTADAIDDWDVGEPYAVSQSALPGTEFAAACARAFTATDQALGNVCSRLREIVDITDGAANDYVVTETDFVAALSAMDQHG
;
A
#
# COMPACT_ATOMS: atom_id res chain seq x y z
N MET A 1 -12.56 -0.89 -12.69
CA MET A 1 -12.14 0.36 -12.02
C MET A 1 -11.56 0.09 -10.64
N LEU A 2 -12.31 -0.46 -9.68
CA LEU A 2 -11.78 -0.74 -8.32
C LEU A 2 -10.57 -1.70 -8.32
N ARG A 3 -10.65 -2.84 -9.02
CA ARG A 3 -9.51 -3.76 -9.15
C ARG A 3 -8.26 -3.13 -9.81
N THR A 4 -8.48 -2.24 -10.78
CA THR A 4 -7.38 -1.50 -11.42
C THR A 4 -6.73 -0.50 -10.47
N PHE A 5 -7.54 0.16 -9.64
CA PHE A 5 -7.04 1.04 -8.59
C PHE A 5 -6.26 0.26 -7.53
N ALA A 6 -6.79 -0.89 -7.08
CA ALA A 6 -6.11 -1.79 -6.14
C ALA A 6 -4.73 -2.21 -6.68
N ALA A 7 -4.65 -2.64 -7.94
CA ALA A 7 -3.37 -2.99 -8.58
C ALA A 7 -2.38 -1.81 -8.60
N PHE A 8 -2.83 -0.61 -8.96
CA PHE A 8 -1.97 0.58 -8.95
C PHE A 8 -1.43 0.92 -7.55
N VAL A 9 -2.27 0.78 -6.52
CA VAL A 9 -1.86 1.02 -5.13
C VAL A 9 -0.86 -0.03 -4.65
N ALA A 10 -1.06 -1.29 -5.04
CA ALA A 10 -0.12 -2.37 -4.76
C ALA A 10 1.25 -2.11 -5.41
N ASP A 11 1.27 -1.78 -6.71
CA ASP A 11 2.50 -1.45 -7.43
C ASP A 11 3.26 -0.27 -6.78
N THR A 12 2.51 0.71 -6.24
CA THR A 12 3.10 1.84 -5.51
C THR A 12 3.73 1.40 -4.19
N ALA A 13 3.10 0.48 -3.45
CA ALA A 13 3.66 -0.05 -2.21
C ALA A 13 4.93 -0.86 -2.47
N ASP A 14 4.93 -1.67 -3.53
CA ASP A 14 6.11 -2.46 -3.93
C ASP A 14 7.26 -1.54 -4.36
N ALA A 15 6.97 -0.48 -5.12
CA ALA A 15 7.98 0.51 -5.51
C ALA A 15 8.62 1.25 -4.32
N ILE A 16 7.88 1.45 -3.22
CA ILE A 16 8.42 2.05 -1.99
C ILE A 16 9.28 1.05 -1.22
N ASP A 17 8.83 -0.21 -1.10
CA ASP A 17 9.59 -1.28 -0.44
C ASP A 17 10.92 -1.58 -1.15
N ASP A 18 11.01 -1.31 -2.45
CA ASP A 18 12.24 -1.43 -3.25
C ASP A 18 13.26 -0.30 -3.02
N TRP A 19 12.90 0.79 -2.33
CA TRP A 19 13.83 1.89 -2.10
C TRP A 19 14.92 1.50 -1.08
N ASP A 20 16.19 1.53 -1.51
CA ASP A 20 17.32 1.51 -0.58
C ASP A 20 17.48 2.88 0.10
N VAL A 21 16.66 3.12 1.11
CA VAL A 21 16.77 4.32 1.94
C VAL A 21 17.94 4.24 2.93
N GLY A 22 18.58 3.08 3.08
CA GLY A 22 19.70 2.87 4.00
C GLY A 22 21.01 3.42 3.47
N GLU A 23 21.30 3.22 2.19
CA GLU A 23 22.54 3.66 1.54
C GLU A 23 22.85 5.15 1.80
N PRO A 24 21.93 6.11 1.58
CA PRO A 24 22.21 7.53 1.82
C PRO A 24 22.64 7.84 3.26
N TYR A 25 22.03 7.19 4.26
CA TYR A 25 22.43 7.36 5.66
C TYR A 25 23.77 6.72 5.94
N ALA A 26 24.03 5.51 5.42
CA ALA A 26 25.29 4.82 5.60
C ALA A 26 26.47 5.62 5.03
N VAL A 27 26.33 6.14 3.81
CA VAL A 27 27.33 7.00 3.15
C VAL A 27 27.57 8.28 3.96
N SER A 28 26.53 8.84 4.56
CA SER A 28 26.61 10.10 5.32
C SER A 28 27.35 9.95 6.66
N GLN A 29 27.36 8.78 7.29
CA GLN A 29 27.90 8.60 8.65
C GLN A 29 29.36 9.06 8.81
N SER A 30 30.18 8.95 7.77
CA SER A 30 31.59 9.37 7.80
C SER A 30 31.83 10.84 7.46
N ALA A 31 30.78 11.62 7.15
CA ALA A 31 30.95 12.99 6.65
C ALA A 31 31.53 13.96 7.70
N LEU A 32 31.26 13.74 8.99
CA LEU A 32 31.68 14.63 10.09
C LEU A 32 32.29 13.84 11.26
N PRO A 33 33.53 13.33 11.12
CA PRO A 33 34.20 12.57 12.17
C PRO A 33 34.37 13.36 13.46
N GLY A 34 34.23 12.69 14.61
CA GLY A 34 34.32 13.31 15.94
C GLY A 34 33.06 14.08 16.39
N THR A 35 31.98 14.01 15.61
CA THR A 35 30.66 14.58 15.96
C THR A 35 29.62 13.47 16.16
N GLU A 36 28.45 13.85 16.67
CA GLU A 36 27.27 12.96 16.81
C GLU A 36 26.57 12.64 15.47
N PHE A 37 27.11 13.11 14.34
CA PHE A 37 26.46 12.98 13.04
C PHE A 37 26.19 11.53 12.66
N ALA A 38 27.12 10.61 12.90
CA ALA A 38 26.93 9.19 12.61
C ALA A 38 25.74 8.60 13.39
N ALA A 39 25.62 8.91 14.68
CA ALA A 39 24.50 8.47 15.52
C ALA A 39 23.17 9.14 15.11
N ALA A 40 23.22 10.39 14.63
CA ALA A 40 22.06 11.05 14.05
C ALA A 40 21.60 10.37 12.76
N CYS A 41 22.51 10.01 11.85
CA CYS A 41 22.21 9.27 10.63
C CYS A 41 21.58 7.90 10.93
N ALA A 42 22.10 7.15 11.89
CA ALA A 42 21.53 5.85 12.28
C ALA A 42 20.09 5.98 12.81
N ARG A 43 19.82 6.98 13.66
CA ARG A 43 18.45 7.24 14.15
C ARG A 43 17.51 7.71 13.05
N ALA A 44 18.01 8.56 12.16
CA ALA A 44 17.24 9.05 11.02
C ALA A 44 16.88 7.91 10.06
N PHE A 45 17.81 7.00 9.81
CA PHE A 45 17.54 5.77 9.04
C PHE A 45 16.40 4.97 9.67
N THR A 46 16.50 4.61 10.95
CA THR A 46 15.44 3.84 11.64
C THR A 46 14.08 4.54 11.59
N ALA A 47 14.04 5.87 11.76
CA ALA A 47 12.80 6.63 11.69
C ALA A 47 12.21 6.63 10.27
N THR A 48 13.04 6.76 9.24
CA THR A 48 12.62 6.72 7.83
C THR A 48 12.13 5.33 7.44
N ASP A 49 12.87 4.29 7.79
CA ASP A 49 12.48 2.88 7.56
C ASP A 49 11.11 2.56 8.19
N GLN A 50 10.92 2.93 9.45
CA GLN A 50 9.64 2.77 10.13
C GLN A 50 8.51 3.56 9.46
N ALA A 51 8.78 4.81 9.05
CA ALA A 51 7.78 5.65 8.41
C ALA A 51 7.34 5.07 7.05
N LEU A 52 8.28 4.58 6.25
CA LEU A 52 7.98 3.94 4.97
C LEU A 52 7.24 2.61 5.16
N GLY A 53 7.66 1.78 6.11
CA GLY A 53 6.93 0.56 6.46
C GLY A 53 5.47 0.82 6.85
N ASN A 54 5.21 1.90 7.61
CA ASN A 54 3.85 2.32 7.95
C ASN A 54 3.04 2.77 6.72
N VAL A 55 3.66 3.49 5.78
CA VAL A 55 3.01 3.89 4.53
C VAL A 55 2.66 2.66 3.70
N CYS A 56 3.60 1.73 3.51
CA CYS A 56 3.36 0.49 2.77
C CYS A 56 2.26 -0.35 3.41
N SER A 57 2.24 -0.46 4.74
CA SER A 57 1.14 -1.11 5.46
C SER A 57 -0.21 -0.48 5.15
N ARG A 58 -0.30 0.85 5.15
CA ARG A 58 -1.56 1.55 4.85
C ARG A 58 -1.99 1.39 3.40
N LEU A 59 -1.05 1.41 2.45
CA LEU A 59 -1.35 1.17 1.05
C LEU A 59 -1.91 -0.25 0.85
N ARG A 60 -1.35 -1.25 1.52
CA ARG A 60 -1.86 -2.64 1.50
C ARG A 60 -3.26 -2.74 2.10
N GLU A 61 -3.55 -2.05 3.20
CA GLU A 61 -4.91 -1.98 3.73
C GLU A 61 -5.91 -1.36 2.73
N ILE A 62 -5.48 -0.32 1.98
CA ILE A 62 -6.33 0.29 0.94
C ILE A 62 -6.61 -0.71 -0.19
N VAL A 63 -5.63 -1.53 -0.58
CA VAL A 63 -5.82 -2.63 -1.55
C VAL A 63 -6.88 -3.60 -1.05
N ASP A 64 -6.75 -4.09 0.18
CA ASP A 64 -7.68 -5.05 0.78
C ASP A 64 -9.12 -4.50 0.83
N ILE A 65 -9.29 -3.24 1.24
CA ILE A 65 -10.60 -2.57 1.27
C ILE A 65 -11.18 -2.43 -0.14
N THR A 66 -10.34 -2.06 -1.11
CA THR A 66 -10.77 -1.84 -2.50
C THR A 66 -11.21 -3.14 -3.16
N ASP A 67 -10.47 -4.23 -2.96
CA ASP A 67 -10.82 -5.54 -3.49
C ASP A 67 -12.06 -6.11 -2.81
N GLY A 68 -12.20 -5.92 -1.50
CA GLY A 68 -13.42 -6.23 -0.76
C GLY A 68 -14.64 -5.51 -1.34
N ALA A 69 -14.55 -4.20 -1.52
CA ALA A 69 -15.63 -3.41 -2.13
C ALA A 69 -15.94 -3.87 -3.56
N ALA A 70 -14.92 -4.17 -4.37
CA ALA A 70 -15.11 -4.68 -5.72
C ALA A 70 -15.85 -6.02 -5.73
N ASN A 71 -15.56 -6.91 -4.77
CA ASN A 71 -16.26 -8.17 -4.60
C ASN A 71 -17.72 -7.98 -4.19
N ASP A 72 -18.00 -7.10 -3.24
CA ASP A 72 -19.35 -6.81 -2.77
C ASP A 72 -20.26 -6.26 -3.88
N TYR A 73 -19.71 -5.41 -4.76
CA TYR A 73 -20.44 -4.94 -5.94
C TYR A 73 -20.82 -6.09 -6.88
N VAL A 74 -19.91 -7.03 -7.15
CA VAL A 74 -20.17 -8.18 -8.02
C VAL A 74 -21.23 -9.10 -7.44
N VAL A 75 -21.17 -9.37 -6.13
CA VAL A 75 -22.19 -10.17 -5.42
C VAL A 75 -23.55 -9.49 -5.51
N THR A 76 -23.61 -8.19 -5.21
CA THR A 76 -24.86 -7.41 -5.24
C THR A 76 -25.49 -7.38 -6.64
N GLU A 77 -24.68 -7.21 -7.69
CA GLU A 77 -25.16 -7.23 -9.07
C GLU A 77 -25.71 -8.62 -9.44
N THR A 78 -25.03 -9.69 -9.01
CA THR A 78 -25.49 -11.07 -9.23
C THR A 78 -26.85 -11.31 -8.59
N ASP A 79 -27.04 -10.90 -7.34
CA ASP A 79 -28.32 -11.03 -6.63
C ASP A 79 -29.43 -10.21 -7.29
N PHE A 80 -29.11 -9.00 -7.74
CA PHE A 80 -30.06 -8.14 -8.43
C PHE A 80 -30.54 -8.75 -9.76
N VAL A 81 -29.62 -9.28 -10.57
CA VAL A 81 -29.94 -9.96 -11.84
C VAL A 81 -30.78 -11.22 -11.60
N ALA A 82 -30.47 -11.98 -10.55
CA ALA A 82 -31.25 -13.17 -10.19
C ALA A 82 -32.70 -12.80 -9.82
N ALA A 83 -32.88 -11.74 -9.01
CA ALA A 83 -34.20 -11.25 -8.64
C ALA A 83 -35.01 -10.77 -9.86
N LEU A 84 -34.38 -10.00 -10.77
CA LEU A 84 -35.04 -9.53 -11.98
C LEU A 84 -35.45 -10.69 -12.90
N SER A 85 -34.58 -11.69 -13.05
CA SER A 85 -34.84 -12.88 -13.87
C SER A 85 -36.00 -13.71 -13.31
N ALA A 86 -36.12 -13.82 -11.99
CA ALA A 86 -37.25 -14.49 -11.34
C ALA A 86 -38.57 -13.77 -11.61
N MET A 87 -38.58 -12.44 -11.67
CA MET A 87 -39.78 -11.66 -12.01
C MET A 87 -40.21 -11.87 -13.47
N ASP A 88 -39.28 -11.91 -14.41
CA ASP A 88 -39.55 -12.12 -15.84
C ASP A 88 -40.18 -13.50 -16.13
N GLN A 89 -39.78 -14.53 -15.37
CA GLN A 89 -40.34 -15.89 -15.50
C GLN A 89 -41.77 -16.04 -14.98
N HIS A 90 -42.32 -15.02 -14.32
CA HIS A 90 -43.68 -15.00 -13.79
C HIS A 90 -44.62 -14.02 -14.52
N GLY A 91 -44.15 -13.37 -15.60
CA GLY A 91 -44.90 -12.45 -16.46
C GLY A 91 -45.55 -13.08 -17.69
#